data_AF-A0A5B9WFZ6-F1
#
_entry.id   AF-A0A5B9WFZ6-F1
#
_cell.length_a   1.000
_cell.length_b   1.000
_cell.length_c   1.000
_cell.angle_alpha   90.00
_cell.angle_beta   90.00
_cell.angle_gamma   90.00
#
_symmetry.space_group_name_H-M   'P 1'
#
loop_
_entity.id
_entity.type
_entity.pdbx_description
1 polymer ?
#
loop_
_entity_poly.entity_id
_entity_poly.type
_entity_poly.pdbx_seq_one_letter_code
_entity_poly.pdbx_strand_id
1 'polypeptide(L)'
;MPPGDTAADLAALDAKINALLPARYQHCYETVPPTSMGSAGLSYDEQGKVAWDRIWTTFCDLALAGGPPHRGRLLEPVPEADVAAQPTRYAEVVAELRRALWLTSALVVGDGYAPGWVGVRCTTAEEAAWLQLAVTAENVSARRRGAALQLPAGPSFRVEKEIKNVVVALIKACHYWEGHLTGAQQTLGGDDAWEAAGPTEAAATPAEYEAAMAEMEESLRPAGLPIAPRAYAGWVGVRTSGEEEAVWLLRAVLVERILARREDHVLYFPVAASPDADRAARVGRLFARSRELWTAYSSRRPAWRPSGRT
;
A
#
# COMPACT_ATOMS: atom_id res chain seq x y z
N MET A 1 0.99 2.02 -34.02
CA MET A 1 2.14 2.83 -33.54
C MET A 1 3.40 2.13 -33.99
N PRO A 2 4.47 2.84 -34.40
CA PRO A 2 5.76 2.18 -34.61
C PRO A 2 6.16 1.53 -33.28
N PRO A 3 6.82 0.35 -33.30
CA PRO A 3 7.31 -0.26 -32.07
C PRO A 3 8.26 0.75 -31.42
N GLY A 4 7.81 1.35 -30.31
CA GLY A 4 8.68 2.18 -29.48
C GLY A 4 9.92 1.37 -29.12
N ASP A 5 11.04 2.05 -28.95
CA ASP A 5 12.27 1.40 -28.52
C ASP A 5 12.07 0.85 -27.10
N THR A 6 11.70 -0.44 -27.01
CA THR A 6 11.46 -1.14 -25.75
C THR A 6 12.65 -1.01 -24.79
N ALA A 7 13.88 -0.88 -25.29
CA ALA A 7 15.04 -0.68 -24.43
C ALA A 7 15.05 0.73 -23.82
N ALA A 8 14.72 1.76 -24.62
CA ALA A 8 14.56 3.13 -24.11
C ALA A 8 13.42 3.23 -23.09
N ASP A 9 12.30 2.55 -23.32
CA ASP A 9 11.16 2.55 -22.40
C ASP A 9 11.47 1.83 -21.08
N LEU A 10 12.21 0.71 -21.12
CA LEU A 10 12.70 0.05 -19.92
C LEU A 10 13.69 0.92 -19.15
N ALA A 11 14.60 1.62 -19.83
CA ALA A 11 15.54 2.54 -19.19
C ALA A 11 14.82 3.75 -18.55
N ALA A 12 13.81 4.29 -19.23
CA ALA A 12 12.98 5.37 -18.69
C ALA A 12 12.20 4.90 -17.45
N LEU A 13 11.65 3.68 -17.48
CA LEU A 13 10.97 3.09 -16.34
C LEU A 13 11.93 2.87 -15.15
N ASP A 14 13.12 2.31 -15.39
CA ASP A 14 14.14 2.13 -14.37
C ASP A 14 14.54 3.46 -13.73
N ALA A 15 14.73 4.52 -14.52
CA ALA A 15 15.01 5.85 -14.00
C ALA A 15 13.89 6.37 -13.07
N LYS A 16 12.61 6.15 -13.44
CA LYS A 16 11.47 6.51 -12.59
C LYS A 16 11.43 5.68 -11.30
N ILE A 17 11.71 4.38 -11.36
CA ILE A 17 11.78 3.51 -10.16
C ILE A 17 12.88 3.99 -9.23
N ASN A 18 14.08 4.23 -9.73
CA ASN A 18 15.18 4.77 -8.93
C ASN A 18 14.82 6.14 -8.33
N ALA A 19 14.14 7.00 -9.08
CA ALA A 19 13.66 8.28 -8.56
C ALA A 19 12.59 8.10 -7.46
N LEU A 20 11.70 7.11 -7.53
CA LEU A 20 10.69 6.90 -6.47
C LEU A 20 11.29 6.28 -5.20
N LEU A 21 12.28 5.40 -5.35
CA LEU A 21 12.77 4.58 -4.25
C LEU A 21 13.79 5.30 -3.36
N PRO A 22 13.79 5.04 -2.04
CA PRO A 22 14.86 5.41 -1.13
C PRO A 22 16.26 5.11 -1.69
N ALA A 23 17.24 5.98 -1.40
CA ALA A 23 18.59 5.92 -1.99
C ALA A 23 19.25 4.52 -1.87
N ARG A 24 19.04 3.82 -0.75
CA ARG A 24 19.57 2.46 -0.52
C ARG A 24 19.08 1.39 -1.48
N TYR A 25 17.98 1.63 -2.21
CA TYR A 25 17.41 0.69 -3.18
C TYR A 25 17.72 1.07 -4.63
N GLN A 26 18.29 2.27 -4.85
CA GLN A 26 18.62 2.71 -6.18
C GLN A 26 19.67 1.79 -6.79
N HIS A 27 19.41 1.36 -8.02
CA HIS A 27 20.25 0.45 -8.82
C HIS A 27 20.43 -0.96 -8.23
N CYS A 28 19.73 -1.31 -7.15
CA CYS A 28 19.80 -2.65 -6.53
C CYS A 28 18.44 -3.20 -6.09
N TYR A 29 17.32 -2.51 -6.37
CA TYR A 29 15.98 -2.95 -5.96
C TYR A 29 15.60 -4.35 -6.48
N GLU A 30 16.23 -4.82 -7.56
CA GLU A 30 16.06 -6.19 -8.07
C GLU A 30 16.54 -7.29 -7.14
N THR A 31 17.41 -6.96 -6.17
CA THR A 31 17.97 -7.92 -5.21
C THR A 31 17.19 -7.97 -3.90
N VAL A 32 16.15 -7.13 -3.73
CA VAL A 32 15.32 -7.09 -2.53
C VAL A 32 14.40 -8.33 -2.51
N PRO A 33 14.55 -9.25 -1.54
CA PRO A 33 13.72 -10.44 -1.51
C PRO A 33 12.30 -10.09 -1.01
N PRO A 34 11.24 -10.69 -1.58
CA PRO A 34 9.88 -10.49 -1.11
C PRO A 34 9.55 -11.30 0.16
N THR A 35 10.53 -12.02 0.73
CA THR A 35 10.34 -12.95 1.84
C THR A 35 10.34 -12.25 3.19
N SER A 36 9.34 -12.54 4.03
CA SER A 36 9.20 -11.98 5.37
C SER A 36 10.20 -12.58 6.37
N MET A 37 10.74 -11.75 7.26
CA MET A 37 11.58 -12.16 8.39
C MET A 37 10.77 -12.51 9.66
N GLY A 38 9.43 -12.48 9.61
CA GLY A 38 8.56 -12.64 10.77
C GLY A 38 8.38 -11.35 11.59
N SER A 39 7.32 -11.29 12.40
CA SER A 39 7.01 -10.14 13.26
C SER A 39 7.70 -10.30 14.61
N ALA A 40 8.43 -9.29 15.07
CA ALA A 40 9.05 -9.28 16.39
C ALA A 40 8.01 -9.48 17.52
N GLY A 41 8.39 -9.95 18.70
CA GLY A 41 7.48 -9.98 19.85
C GLY A 41 7.08 -8.57 20.32
N LEU A 42 6.04 -8.46 21.16
CA LEU A 42 5.78 -7.23 21.91
C LEU A 42 6.68 -7.18 23.16
N SER A 43 7.15 -5.99 23.52
CA SER A 43 7.75 -5.70 24.81
C SER A 43 6.80 -4.85 25.63
N TYR A 44 6.81 -5.05 26.95
CA TYR A 44 5.90 -4.37 27.87
C TYR A 44 6.70 -3.59 28.92
N ASP A 45 6.14 -2.46 29.34
CA ASP A 45 6.66 -1.63 30.43
C ASP A 45 6.23 -2.16 31.81
N GLU A 46 6.69 -1.48 32.85
CA GLU A 46 6.37 -1.82 34.25
C GLU A 46 4.87 -1.73 34.58
N GLN A 47 4.11 -1.00 33.76
CA GLN A 47 2.66 -0.85 33.88
C GLN A 47 1.89 -1.89 33.04
N GLY A 48 2.60 -2.83 32.40
CA GLY A 48 2.02 -3.87 31.55
C GLY A 48 1.45 -3.33 30.23
N LYS A 49 1.81 -2.10 29.83
CA LYS A 49 1.47 -1.55 28.51
C LYS A 49 2.60 -1.83 27.54
N VAL A 50 2.32 -1.84 26.24
CA VAL A 50 3.36 -2.05 25.24
C VAL A 50 4.33 -0.87 25.29
N ALA A 51 5.62 -1.17 25.42
CA ALA A 51 6.71 -0.21 25.41
C ALA A 51 7.03 0.21 23.97
N TRP A 52 6.09 0.92 23.33
CA TRP A 52 6.20 1.31 21.91
C TRP A 52 7.46 2.08 21.59
N ASP A 53 8.08 2.78 22.53
CA ASP A 53 9.37 3.46 22.37
C ASP A 53 10.58 2.51 22.28
N ARG A 54 10.42 1.22 22.62
CA ARG A 54 11.53 0.27 22.82
C ARG A 54 11.40 -1.04 22.02
N ILE A 55 10.25 -1.32 21.41
CA ILE A 55 10.05 -2.58 20.66
C ILE A 55 10.79 -2.63 19.31
N TRP A 56 11.37 -1.52 18.87
CA TRP A 56 11.97 -1.39 17.55
C TRP A 56 13.43 -1.85 17.54
N THR A 57 13.79 -2.67 16.55
CA THR A 57 15.18 -3.08 16.32
C THR A 57 15.60 -2.67 14.91
N THR A 58 15.02 -3.31 13.91
CA THR A 58 15.20 -3.02 12.49
C THR A 58 13.87 -3.12 11.77
N PHE A 59 13.76 -2.44 10.62
CA PHE A 59 12.64 -2.61 9.70
C PHE A 59 13.03 -3.53 8.55
N CYS A 60 12.08 -4.34 8.08
CA CYS A 60 12.20 -5.03 6.80
C CYS A 60 12.30 -4.02 5.65
N ASP A 61 12.66 -4.50 4.47
CA ASP A 61 12.60 -3.68 3.27
C ASP A 61 11.18 -3.17 2.99
N LEU A 62 11.07 -1.94 2.50
CA LEU A 62 9.79 -1.30 2.18
C LEU A 62 9.04 -2.13 1.13
N ALA A 63 7.75 -2.38 1.33
CA ALA A 63 6.94 -3.14 0.36
C ALA A 63 6.84 -2.41 -0.98
N LEU A 64 6.79 -1.08 -0.96
CA LEU A 64 6.90 -0.22 -2.15
C LEU A 64 8.24 -0.40 -2.88
N ALA A 65 9.32 -0.74 -2.15
CA ALA A 65 10.60 -1.14 -2.73
C ALA A 65 10.69 -2.64 -3.08
N GLY A 66 9.57 -3.38 -3.02
CA GLY A 66 9.46 -4.81 -3.34
C GLY A 66 9.78 -5.78 -2.20
N GLY A 67 10.01 -5.26 -0.98
CA GLY A 67 10.08 -6.11 0.21
C GLY A 67 8.75 -6.81 0.51
N PRO A 68 8.74 -7.72 1.51
CA PRO A 68 7.50 -8.28 2.04
C PRO A 68 6.60 -7.17 2.61
N PRO A 69 5.29 -7.16 2.32
CA PRO A 69 4.38 -6.35 3.11
C PRO A 69 4.40 -6.83 4.56
N HIS A 70 4.30 -5.89 5.50
CA HIS A 70 4.24 -6.22 6.92
C HIS A 70 3.12 -7.22 7.23
N ARG A 71 2.00 -7.12 6.49
CA ARG A 71 0.85 -8.01 6.60
C ARG A 71 0.60 -8.74 5.28
N GLY A 72 0.34 -10.05 5.36
CA GLY A 72 0.02 -10.87 4.18
C GLY A 72 -1.37 -10.61 3.57
N ARG A 73 -2.29 -10.00 4.31
CA ARG A 73 -3.66 -9.66 3.85
C ARG A 73 -4.00 -8.23 4.21
N LEU A 74 -4.82 -7.55 3.41
CA LEU A 74 -5.27 -6.19 3.71
C LEU A 74 -5.90 -6.07 5.11
N LEU A 75 -5.52 -5.04 5.85
CA LEU A 75 -6.22 -4.59 7.05
C LEU A 75 -7.18 -3.46 6.67
N GLU A 76 -8.47 -3.79 6.65
CA GLU A 76 -9.56 -2.88 6.29
C GLU A 76 -10.09 -2.11 7.52
N PRO A 77 -10.72 -0.94 7.30
CA PRO A 77 -11.55 -0.32 8.34
C PRO A 77 -12.71 -1.24 8.73
N VAL A 78 -13.17 -1.13 9.97
CA VAL A 78 -14.39 -1.83 10.40
C VAL A 78 -15.64 -1.07 9.93
N PRO A 79 -16.78 -1.75 9.76
CA PRO A 79 -18.07 -1.08 9.53
C PRO A 79 -18.42 -0.10 10.65
N GLU A 80 -19.05 1.02 10.31
CA GLU A 80 -19.48 2.03 11.30
C GLU A 80 -20.45 1.46 12.35
N ALA A 81 -21.28 0.49 11.96
CA ALA A 81 -22.19 -0.21 12.87
C ALA A 81 -21.45 -0.95 14.00
N ASP A 82 -20.26 -1.51 13.72
CA ASP A 82 -19.45 -2.20 14.74
C ASP A 82 -18.90 -1.20 15.76
N VAL A 83 -18.52 -0.01 15.29
CA VAL A 83 -18.06 1.08 16.16
C VAL A 83 -19.21 1.57 17.03
N ALA A 84 -20.40 1.79 16.44
CA ALA A 84 -21.60 2.20 17.16
C ALA A 84 -22.04 1.16 18.21
N ALA A 85 -21.84 -0.13 17.94
CA ALA A 85 -22.15 -1.20 18.88
C ALA A 85 -21.17 -1.26 20.08
N GLN A 86 -19.94 -0.78 19.93
CA GLN A 86 -18.89 -0.87 20.95
C GLN A 86 -18.06 0.42 21.08
N PRO A 87 -18.68 1.56 21.42
CA PRO A 87 -18.02 2.87 21.38
C PRO A 87 -16.89 3.00 22.42
N THR A 88 -17.07 2.45 23.62
CA THR A 88 -16.02 2.46 24.66
C THR A 88 -14.79 1.68 24.20
N ARG A 89 -14.99 0.49 23.63
CA ARG A 89 -13.89 -0.34 23.15
C ARG A 89 -13.17 0.30 21.97
N TYR A 90 -13.92 0.95 21.08
CA TYR A 90 -13.33 1.75 20.00
C TYR A 90 -12.46 2.88 20.55
N ALA A 91 -12.94 3.63 21.54
CA ALA A 91 -12.18 4.71 22.17
C ALA A 91 -10.87 4.21 22.81
N GLU A 92 -10.87 3.03 23.43
CA GLU A 92 -9.65 2.40 23.95
C GLU A 92 -8.63 2.08 22.85
N VAL A 93 -9.08 1.53 21.71
CA VAL A 93 -8.22 1.24 20.56
C VAL A 93 -7.63 2.52 19.97
N VAL A 94 -8.45 3.56 19.80
CA VAL A 94 -8.00 4.87 19.31
C VAL A 94 -6.99 5.49 20.28
N ALA A 95 -7.22 5.40 21.59
CA ALA A 95 -6.30 5.89 22.60
C ALA A 95 -4.95 5.15 22.55
N GLU A 96 -4.96 3.83 22.33
CA GLU A 96 -3.73 3.05 22.20
C GLU A 96 -2.98 3.36 20.90
N LEU A 97 -3.67 3.53 19.76
CA LEU A 97 -3.04 3.97 18.50
C LEU A 97 -2.39 5.35 18.67
N ARG A 98 -3.09 6.30 19.30
CA ARG A 98 -2.55 7.63 19.62
C ARG A 98 -1.31 7.53 20.49
N ARG A 99 -1.34 6.70 21.54
CA ARG A 99 -0.19 6.48 22.42
C ARG A 99 1.00 5.88 21.68
N ALA A 100 0.76 4.83 20.88
CA ALA A 100 1.80 4.13 20.14
C ALA A 100 2.53 5.02 19.13
N LEU A 101 1.76 5.76 18.32
CA LEU A 101 2.29 6.66 17.30
C LEU A 101 3.02 7.86 17.90
N TRP A 102 2.53 8.38 19.03
CA TRP A 102 3.23 9.42 19.78
C TRP A 102 4.55 8.94 20.37
N LEU A 103 4.55 7.80 21.07
CA LEU A 103 5.77 7.27 21.72
C LEU A 103 6.85 6.88 20.71
N THR A 104 6.44 6.47 19.50
CA THR A 104 7.39 6.00 18.49
C THR A 104 8.00 7.14 17.67
N SER A 105 7.18 8.10 17.23
CA SER A 105 7.62 9.12 16.27
C SER A 105 6.99 10.49 16.52
N ALA A 106 6.47 10.76 17.72
CA ALA A 106 5.82 12.02 18.09
C ALA A 106 4.69 12.43 17.12
N LEU A 107 4.06 11.46 16.45
CA LEU A 107 3.00 11.71 15.49
C LEU A 107 1.71 12.09 16.23
N VAL A 108 1.06 13.16 15.76
CA VAL A 108 -0.19 13.66 16.34
C VAL A 108 -1.38 12.96 15.68
N VAL A 109 -2.15 12.22 16.50
CA VAL A 109 -3.35 11.49 16.08
C VAL A 109 -4.60 12.22 16.54
N GLY A 110 -5.34 12.78 15.59
CA GLY A 110 -6.66 13.37 15.78
C GLY A 110 -7.78 12.37 15.51
N ASP A 111 -9.00 12.89 15.43
CA ASP A 111 -10.17 12.09 15.05
C ASP A 111 -10.09 11.69 13.58
N GLY A 112 -10.65 10.52 13.27
CA GLY A 112 -10.84 10.10 11.89
C GLY A 112 -11.96 10.89 11.21
N TYR A 113 -12.01 10.82 9.88
CA TYR A 113 -13.07 11.47 9.09
C TYR A 113 -14.45 10.80 9.26
N ALA A 114 -14.48 9.55 9.73
CA ALA A 114 -15.67 8.75 9.98
C ALA A 114 -15.36 7.70 11.08
N PRO A 115 -16.38 7.09 11.72
CA PRO A 115 -16.18 5.94 12.59
C PRO A 115 -15.40 4.83 11.87
N GLY A 116 -14.46 4.19 12.57
CA GLY A 116 -13.61 3.15 11.98
C GLY A 116 -12.25 3.67 11.48
N TRP A 117 -11.99 4.97 11.67
CA TRP A 117 -10.77 5.64 11.22
C TRP A 117 -10.15 6.52 12.31
N VAL A 118 -8.84 6.68 12.23
CA VAL A 118 -8.07 7.71 12.96
C VAL A 118 -7.30 8.58 11.98
N GLY A 119 -7.19 9.87 12.27
CA GLY A 119 -6.48 10.83 11.45
C GLY A 119 -5.08 11.11 11.99
N VAL A 120 -4.04 10.84 11.22
CA VAL A 120 -2.65 11.23 11.51
C VAL A 120 -2.32 12.49 10.74
N ARG A 121 -1.88 13.53 11.45
CA ARG A 121 -1.50 14.80 10.82
C ARG A 121 -0.10 14.68 10.20
N CYS A 122 -0.03 14.87 8.89
CA CYS A 122 1.22 15.06 8.16
C CYS A 122 1.59 16.55 8.12
N THR A 123 2.86 16.85 7.83
CA THR A 123 3.33 18.22 7.64
C THR A 123 2.82 18.83 6.34
N THR A 124 2.68 18.01 5.30
CA THR A 124 2.29 18.44 3.95
C THR A 124 1.31 17.46 3.29
N ALA A 125 0.65 17.88 2.21
CA ALA A 125 -0.23 17.00 1.44
C ALA A 125 0.58 15.94 0.65
N GLU A 126 1.78 16.30 0.25
CA GLU A 126 2.77 15.47 -0.43
C GLU A 126 3.25 14.33 0.46
N GLU A 127 3.52 14.62 1.73
CA GLU A 127 3.80 13.60 2.75
C GLU A 127 2.62 12.64 2.89
N ALA A 128 1.41 13.16 3.03
CA ALA A 128 0.21 12.31 3.13
C ALA A 128 0.03 11.44 1.88
N ALA A 129 0.32 11.97 0.68
CA ALA A 129 0.27 11.25 -0.59
C ALA A 129 1.28 10.09 -0.63
N TRP A 130 2.54 10.36 -0.28
CA TRP A 130 3.57 9.34 -0.28
C TRP A 130 3.32 8.27 0.80
N LEU A 131 2.94 8.68 2.01
CA LEU A 131 2.61 7.75 3.10
C LEU A 131 1.40 6.88 2.75
N GLN A 132 0.40 7.40 2.01
CA GLN A 132 -0.71 6.59 1.52
C GLN A 132 -0.23 5.43 0.64
N LEU A 133 0.63 5.72 -0.34
CA LEU A 133 1.21 4.70 -1.22
C LEU A 133 1.97 3.65 -0.41
N ALA A 134 2.86 4.10 0.48
CA ALA A 134 3.72 3.24 1.28
C ALA A 134 2.92 2.35 2.24
N VAL A 135 1.99 2.92 3.02
CA VAL A 135 1.18 2.17 4.00
C VAL A 135 0.24 1.18 3.29
N THR A 136 -0.34 1.57 2.15
CA THR A 136 -1.19 0.68 1.36
C THR A 136 -0.40 -0.49 0.78
N ALA A 137 0.83 -0.26 0.32
CA ALA A 137 1.72 -1.32 -0.14
C ALA A 137 2.09 -2.32 0.98
N GLU A 138 2.06 -1.88 2.25
CA GLU A 138 2.24 -2.74 3.44
C GLU A 138 0.96 -3.51 3.84
N ASN A 139 -0.10 -3.43 3.02
CA ASN A 139 -1.43 -4.04 3.23
C ASN A 139 -2.17 -3.50 4.46
N VAL A 140 -2.07 -2.19 4.71
CA VAL A 140 -2.95 -1.46 5.63
C VAL A 140 -3.70 -0.41 4.84
N SER A 141 -5.04 -0.37 4.95
CA SER A 141 -5.84 0.64 4.25
C SER A 141 -5.42 2.04 4.67
N ALA A 142 -5.27 2.95 3.70
CA ALA A 142 -4.95 4.34 3.96
C ALA A 142 -5.74 5.26 3.01
N ARG A 143 -6.32 6.33 3.57
CA ARG A 143 -7.00 7.39 2.80
C ARG A 143 -6.42 8.75 3.15
N ARG A 144 -6.69 9.77 2.32
CA ARG A 144 -6.17 11.13 2.53
C ARG A 144 -7.28 12.16 2.65
N ARG A 145 -7.12 13.10 3.57
CA ARG A 145 -7.96 14.29 3.70
C ARG A 145 -7.02 15.49 3.79
N GLY A 146 -6.60 16.01 2.63
CA GLY A 146 -5.52 17.01 2.57
C GLY A 146 -4.21 16.45 3.16
N ALA A 147 -3.66 17.14 4.16
CA ALA A 147 -2.47 16.73 4.90
C ALA A 147 -2.77 15.77 6.07
N ALA A 148 -3.93 15.11 6.11
CA ALA A 148 -4.24 14.09 7.11
C ALA A 148 -4.34 12.71 6.47
N LEU A 149 -3.54 11.76 6.96
CA LEU A 149 -3.61 10.35 6.60
C LEU A 149 -4.61 9.63 7.51
N GLN A 150 -5.58 8.95 6.92
CA GLN A 150 -6.62 8.22 7.61
C GLN A 150 -6.26 6.75 7.65
N LEU A 151 -6.20 6.16 8.86
CA LEU A 151 -5.83 4.77 9.08
C LEU A 151 -6.95 4.02 9.81
N PRO A 152 -7.10 2.70 9.59
CA PRO A 152 -8.19 1.93 10.15
C PRO A 152 -8.04 1.80 11.67
N ALA A 153 -9.17 1.86 12.35
CA ALA A 153 -9.30 1.55 13.77
C ALA A 153 -10.64 0.84 14.00
N GLY A 154 -10.71 -0.09 14.93
CA GLY A 154 -11.97 -0.77 15.21
C GLY A 154 -11.98 -1.38 16.60
N PRO A 155 -13.16 -1.55 17.24
CA PRO A 155 -13.24 -2.08 18.60
C PRO A 155 -12.67 -3.51 18.71
N SER A 156 -12.70 -4.27 17.62
CA SER A 156 -12.13 -5.63 17.53
C SER A 156 -10.60 -5.66 17.38
N PHE A 157 -9.94 -4.51 17.18
CA PHE A 157 -8.50 -4.47 16.96
C PHE A 157 -7.75 -4.86 18.24
N ARG A 158 -6.81 -5.79 18.11
CA ARG A 158 -5.95 -6.25 19.19
C ARG A 158 -4.58 -5.61 19.11
N VAL A 159 -3.97 -5.41 20.27
CA VAL A 159 -2.67 -4.76 20.41
C VAL A 159 -1.59 -5.55 19.66
N GLU A 160 -1.56 -6.86 19.85
CA GLU A 160 -0.59 -7.77 19.25
C GLU A 160 -0.82 -8.07 17.76
N LYS A 161 -1.94 -7.60 17.19
CA LYS A 161 -2.28 -7.80 15.78
C LYS A 161 -2.62 -6.50 15.08
N GLU A 162 -3.88 -6.13 15.03
CA GLU A 162 -4.36 -5.07 14.15
C GLU A 162 -3.76 -3.69 14.50
N ILE A 163 -3.66 -3.33 15.79
CA ILE A 163 -3.02 -2.08 16.24
C ILE A 163 -1.54 -2.08 15.84
N LYS A 164 -0.81 -3.15 16.18
CA LYS A 164 0.60 -3.27 15.80
C LYS A 164 0.81 -3.15 14.29
N ASN A 165 -0.05 -3.76 13.48
CA ASN A 165 0.08 -3.68 12.03
C ASN A 165 -0.03 -2.23 11.52
N VAL A 166 -1.00 -1.46 12.04
CA VAL A 166 -1.16 -0.04 11.71
C VAL A 166 0.08 0.75 12.12
N VAL A 167 0.54 0.57 13.37
CA VAL A 167 1.70 1.29 13.91
C VAL A 167 2.95 0.94 13.11
N VAL A 168 3.27 -0.34 12.93
CA VAL A 168 4.48 -0.77 12.21
C VAL A 168 4.47 -0.29 10.76
N ALA A 169 3.35 -0.40 10.04
CA ALA A 169 3.26 0.06 8.65
C ALA A 169 3.51 1.57 8.54
N LEU A 170 2.88 2.37 9.41
CA LEU A 170 3.06 3.82 9.38
C LEU A 170 4.47 4.24 9.79
N ILE A 171 4.99 3.72 10.90
CA ILE A 171 6.32 4.08 11.40
C ILE A 171 7.40 3.66 10.41
N LYS A 172 7.25 2.49 9.79
CA LYS A 172 8.13 2.05 8.70
C LYS A 172 8.09 3.06 7.55
N ALA A 173 6.90 3.48 7.11
CA ALA A 173 6.77 4.48 6.05
C ALA A 173 7.41 5.83 6.44
N CYS A 174 7.14 6.34 7.65
CA CYS A 174 7.74 7.57 8.17
C CYS A 174 9.28 7.49 8.23
N HIS A 175 9.84 6.37 8.69
CA HIS A 175 11.29 6.15 8.71
C HIS A 175 11.92 6.34 7.32
N TYR A 176 11.29 5.81 6.26
CA TYR A 176 11.76 6.00 4.89
C TYR A 176 11.57 7.44 4.40
N TRP A 177 10.43 8.06 4.71
CA TRP A 177 10.14 9.44 4.35
C TRP A 177 11.16 10.44 4.93
N GLU A 178 11.46 10.33 6.22
CA GLU A 178 12.34 11.25 6.94
C GLU A 178 13.82 10.97 6.68
N GLY A 179 14.20 9.69 6.61
CA GLY A 179 15.60 9.28 6.63
C GLY A 179 16.21 8.96 5.27
N HIS A 180 15.38 8.71 4.23
CA HIS A 180 15.90 8.10 3.00
C HIS A 180 15.38 8.69 1.68
N LEU A 181 14.44 9.65 1.73
CA LEU A 181 13.97 10.36 0.55
C LEU A 181 14.64 11.74 0.44
N THR A 182 15.04 12.12 -0.77
CA THR A 182 15.42 13.50 -1.09
C THR A 182 14.17 14.37 -1.28
N GLY A 183 14.31 15.69 -1.21
CA GLY A 183 13.18 16.61 -1.38
C GLY A 183 12.43 16.46 -2.71
N ALA A 184 13.15 16.11 -3.80
CA ALA A 184 12.49 15.82 -5.09
C ALA A 184 11.59 14.57 -5.01
N GLN A 185 12.00 13.56 -4.24
CA GLN A 185 11.25 12.32 -4.08
C GLN A 185 10.01 12.51 -3.22
N GLN A 186 10.07 13.44 -2.26
CA GLN A 186 8.94 13.79 -1.41
C GLN A 186 7.75 14.36 -2.21
N THR A 187 7.99 14.94 -3.39
CA THR A 187 6.91 15.41 -4.29
C THR A 187 6.31 14.33 -5.20
N LEU A 188 6.83 13.11 -5.17
CA LEU A 188 6.43 12.06 -6.13
C LEU A 188 5.10 11.40 -5.81
N GLY A 189 4.54 11.60 -4.61
CA GLY A 189 3.25 11.05 -4.21
C GLY A 189 2.06 11.49 -5.08
N GLY A 190 2.17 12.68 -5.69
CA GLY A 190 1.14 13.25 -6.57
C GLY A 190 -0.11 13.74 -5.84
N ASP A 191 -0.96 14.45 -6.58
CA ASP A 191 -2.17 15.07 -6.04
C ASP A 191 -3.39 14.13 -6.12
N ASP A 192 -3.37 13.15 -7.03
CA ASP A 192 -4.47 12.23 -7.31
C ASP A 192 -4.93 11.51 -6.04
N ALA A 193 -6.22 11.68 -5.70
CA ALA A 193 -6.85 10.95 -4.61
C ALA A 193 -7.27 9.57 -5.08
N TRP A 194 -6.60 8.53 -4.57
CA TRP A 194 -6.97 7.14 -4.77
C TRP A 194 -7.66 6.61 -3.53
N GLU A 195 -8.92 6.17 -3.67
CA GLU A 195 -9.69 5.59 -2.57
C GLU A 195 -10.41 4.33 -3.07
N ALA A 196 -10.02 3.19 -2.51
CA ALA A 196 -10.81 1.97 -2.63
C ALA A 196 -12.10 2.14 -1.82
N ALA A 197 -13.24 1.82 -2.44
CA ALA A 197 -14.54 1.79 -1.78
C ALA A 197 -14.50 0.83 -0.59
N GLY A 198 -14.94 1.31 0.57
CA GLY A 198 -15.16 0.46 1.72
C GLY A 198 -16.46 -0.35 1.57
N PRO A 199 -16.68 -1.39 2.39
CA PRO A 199 -17.91 -2.18 2.35
C PRO A 199 -19.19 -1.35 2.47
N THR A 200 -19.20 -0.32 3.33
CA THR A 200 -20.35 0.57 3.50
C THR A 200 -20.63 1.40 2.25
N GLU A 201 -19.59 1.94 1.60
CA GLU A 201 -19.73 2.75 0.39
C GLU A 201 -20.23 1.89 -0.79
N ALA A 202 -19.65 0.70 -0.95
CA ALA A 202 -20.10 -0.27 -1.96
C ALA A 202 -21.57 -0.69 -1.76
N ALA A 203 -21.99 -0.85 -0.49
CA ALA A 203 -23.37 -1.21 -0.16
C ALA A 203 -24.37 -0.04 -0.33
N ALA A 204 -23.90 1.21 -0.29
CA ALA A 204 -24.76 2.39 -0.42
C ALA A 204 -25.26 2.59 -1.86
N THR A 205 -24.42 2.27 -2.86
CA THR A 205 -24.74 2.41 -4.29
C THR A 205 -24.36 1.15 -5.08
N PRO A 206 -24.98 -0.01 -4.80
CA PRO A 206 -24.50 -1.30 -5.29
C PRO A 206 -24.45 -1.39 -6.82
N ALA A 207 -25.40 -0.79 -7.54
CA ALA A 207 -25.40 -0.78 -9.00
C ALA A 207 -24.24 0.05 -9.60
N GLU A 208 -23.93 1.20 -8.99
CA GLU A 208 -22.81 2.05 -9.43
C GLU A 208 -21.47 1.39 -9.11
N TYR A 209 -21.35 0.81 -7.92
CA TYR A 209 -20.16 0.09 -7.50
C TYR A 209 -19.89 -1.13 -8.40
N GLU A 210 -20.92 -1.91 -8.74
CA GLU A 210 -20.78 -3.03 -9.67
C GLU A 210 -20.37 -2.57 -11.08
N ALA A 211 -20.89 -1.43 -11.55
CA ALA A 211 -20.44 -0.84 -12.81
C ALA A 211 -18.97 -0.39 -12.75
N ALA A 212 -18.53 0.24 -11.66
CA ALA A 212 -17.15 0.66 -11.44
C ALA A 212 -16.19 -0.55 -11.40
N MET A 213 -16.59 -1.64 -10.74
CA MET A 213 -15.85 -2.89 -10.69
C MET A 213 -15.72 -3.52 -12.09
N ALA A 214 -16.84 -3.62 -12.83
CA ALA A 214 -16.84 -4.18 -14.18
C ALA A 214 -15.97 -3.36 -15.14
N GLU A 215 -16.02 -2.04 -15.03
CA GLU A 215 -15.20 -1.13 -15.84
C GLU A 215 -13.69 -1.28 -15.54
N MET A 216 -13.31 -1.36 -14.27
CA MET A 216 -11.91 -1.63 -13.89
C MET A 216 -11.46 -3.01 -14.40
N GLU A 217 -12.27 -4.07 -14.19
CA GLU A 217 -11.96 -5.42 -14.68
C GLU A 217 -11.76 -5.43 -16.20
N GLU A 218 -12.66 -4.79 -16.96
CA GLU A 218 -12.56 -4.68 -18.42
C GLU A 218 -11.30 -3.93 -18.85
N SER A 219 -10.97 -2.83 -18.18
CA SER A 219 -9.76 -2.04 -18.48
C SER A 219 -8.47 -2.84 -18.28
N LEU A 220 -8.46 -3.82 -17.37
CA LEU A 220 -7.29 -4.65 -17.05
C LEU A 220 -7.13 -5.86 -17.98
N ARG A 221 -8.20 -6.31 -18.65
CA ARG A 221 -8.17 -7.48 -19.56
C ARG A 221 -7.08 -7.41 -20.65
N PRO A 222 -6.79 -6.26 -21.29
CA PRO A 222 -5.77 -6.19 -22.33
C PRO A 222 -4.36 -6.60 -21.89
N ALA A 223 -4.07 -6.58 -20.58
CA ALA A 223 -2.80 -7.07 -20.05
C ALA A 223 -2.65 -8.61 -20.16
N GLY A 224 -3.72 -9.34 -20.48
CA GLY A 224 -3.69 -10.78 -20.71
C GLY A 224 -3.50 -11.63 -19.44
N LEU A 225 -3.64 -11.03 -18.26
CA LEU A 225 -3.53 -11.72 -16.97
C LEU A 225 -4.92 -12.04 -16.38
N PRO A 226 -5.09 -13.18 -15.69
CA PRO A 226 -6.38 -13.53 -15.09
C PRO A 226 -6.79 -12.58 -13.96
N ILE A 227 -8.06 -12.16 -13.97
CA ILE A 227 -8.67 -11.47 -12.83
C ILE A 227 -8.84 -12.45 -11.66
N ALA A 228 -8.44 -12.04 -10.46
CA ALA A 228 -8.60 -12.82 -9.24
C ALA A 228 -10.05 -12.72 -8.72
N PRO A 229 -10.57 -13.72 -7.99
CA PRO A 229 -11.84 -13.63 -7.29
C PRO A 229 -11.87 -12.39 -6.39
N ARG A 230 -13.01 -11.70 -6.37
CA ARG A 230 -13.22 -10.51 -5.54
C ARG A 230 -13.11 -10.90 -4.06
N ALA A 231 -11.99 -10.52 -3.44
CA ALA A 231 -11.69 -10.83 -2.04
C ALA A 231 -11.94 -9.65 -1.10
N TYR A 232 -11.96 -8.42 -1.63
CA TYR A 232 -12.05 -7.17 -0.87
C TYR A 232 -12.98 -6.19 -1.59
N ALA A 233 -13.72 -5.38 -0.84
CA ALA A 233 -14.49 -4.28 -1.41
C ALA A 233 -13.52 -3.20 -1.93
N GLY A 234 -13.84 -2.62 -3.10
CA GLY A 234 -13.03 -1.56 -3.70
C GLY A 234 -11.67 -2.02 -4.24
N TRP A 235 -11.46 -3.32 -4.47
CA TRP A 235 -10.21 -3.82 -5.06
C TRP A 235 -10.44 -4.87 -6.13
N VAL A 236 -9.86 -4.64 -7.31
CA VAL A 236 -9.74 -5.66 -8.37
C VAL A 236 -8.35 -6.25 -8.35
N GLY A 237 -8.25 -7.57 -8.20
CA GLY A 237 -6.99 -8.30 -8.20
C GLY A 237 -6.66 -8.90 -9.57
N VAL A 238 -5.38 -8.92 -9.93
CA VAL A 238 -4.86 -9.57 -11.13
C VAL A 238 -3.78 -10.58 -10.73
N ARG A 239 -3.93 -11.84 -11.17
CA ARG A 239 -2.96 -12.91 -10.89
C ARG A 239 -1.79 -12.84 -11.87
N THR A 240 -0.58 -12.74 -11.33
CA THR A 240 0.68 -12.79 -12.09
C THR A 240 1.24 -14.22 -12.11
N SER A 241 2.30 -14.47 -12.88
CA SER A 241 2.95 -15.79 -12.93
C SER A 241 3.73 -16.13 -11.65
N GLY A 242 4.00 -15.14 -10.79
CA GLY A 242 4.72 -15.33 -9.54
C GLY A 242 5.03 -14.01 -8.82
N GLU A 243 5.56 -14.09 -7.60
CA GLU A 243 5.84 -12.90 -6.78
C GLU A 243 6.81 -11.92 -7.42
N GLU A 244 7.80 -12.40 -8.20
CA GLU A 244 8.76 -11.54 -8.89
C GLU A 244 8.05 -10.61 -9.89
N GLU A 245 7.12 -11.15 -10.69
CA GLU A 245 6.33 -10.36 -11.62
C GLU A 245 5.41 -9.38 -10.87
N ALA A 246 4.74 -9.84 -9.80
CA ALA A 246 3.89 -8.97 -8.99
C ALA A 246 4.65 -7.79 -8.39
N VAL A 247 5.86 -8.03 -7.87
CA VAL A 247 6.74 -6.99 -7.31
C VAL A 247 7.22 -6.03 -8.40
N TRP A 248 7.62 -6.54 -9.56
CA TRP A 248 8.06 -5.70 -10.67
C TRP A 248 6.93 -4.81 -11.18
N LEU A 249 5.75 -5.37 -11.41
CA LEU A 249 4.56 -4.64 -11.88
C LEU A 249 4.06 -3.63 -10.82
N LEU A 250 4.13 -3.97 -9.52
CA LEU A 250 3.80 -3.03 -8.45
C LEU A 250 4.64 -1.75 -8.55
N ARG A 251 5.97 -1.89 -8.72
CA ARG A 251 6.86 -0.73 -8.87
C ARG A 251 6.54 0.05 -10.14
N ALA A 252 6.32 -0.65 -11.25
CA ALA A 252 6.00 -0.02 -12.54
C ALA A 252 4.69 0.79 -12.50
N VAL A 253 3.71 0.34 -11.71
CA VAL A 253 2.45 1.06 -11.51
C VAL A 253 2.62 2.24 -10.54
N LEU A 254 3.33 2.04 -9.41
CA LEU A 254 3.48 3.06 -8.38
C LEU A 254 4.26 4.29 -8.85
N VAL A 255 5.27 4.13 -9.72
CA VAL A 255 6.02 5.26 -10.28
C VAL A 255 5.20 6.15 -11.19
N GLU A 256 4.04 5.65 -11.64
CA GLU A 256 3.06 6.40 -12.43
C GLU A 256 1.93 6.95 -11.57
N ARG A 257 2.14 6.94 -10.23
CA ARG A 257 1.28 7.51 -9.20
C ARG A 257 -0.11 6.88 -9.18
N ILE A 258 -0.20 5.61 -9.54
CA ILE A 258 -1.41 4.80 -9.38
C ILE A 258 -1.25 3.99 -8.11
N LEU A 259 -2.19 4.13 -7.18
CA LEU A 259 -2.19 3.32 -5.96
C LEU A 259 -2.36 1.84 -6.34
N ALA A 260 -1.50 1.00 -5.78
CA ALA A 260 -1.57 -0.44 -5.92
C ALA A 260 -0.98 -1.13 -4.68
N ARG A 261 -1.35 -2.39 -4.49
CA ARG A 261 -0.80 -3.26 -3.44
C ARG A 261 -0.73 -4.69 -3.93
N ARG A 262 -0.11 -5.58 -3.16
CA ARG A 262 -0.03 -7.00 -3.51
C ARG A 262 -0.32 -7.92 -2.33
N GLU A 263 -0.86 -9.10 -2.63
CA GLU A 263 -0.84 -10.26 -1.75
C GLU A 263 -0.27 -11.42 -2.55
N ASP A 264 0.87 -11.94 -2.10
CA ASP A 264 1.65 -12.94 -2.83
C ASP A 264 1.89 -12.52 -4.30
N HIS A 265 1.34 -13.27 -5.25
CA HIS A 265 1.42 -13.08 -6.70
C HIS A 265 0.18 -12.36 -7.29
N VAL A 266 -0.67 -11.75 -6.46
CA VAL A 266 -1.85 -10.99 -6.89
C VAL A 266 -1.60 -9.50 -6.69
N LEU A 267 -1.68 -8.72 -7.76
CA LEU A 267 -1.60 -7.26 -7.73
C LEU A 267 -3.03 -6.69 -7.68
N TYR A 268 -3.30 -5.76 -6.77
CA TYR A 268 -4.62 -5.17 -6.56
C TYR A 268 -4.63 -3.69 -6.92
N PHE A 269 -5.70 -3.27 -7.60
CA PHE A 269 -5.98 -1.89 -8.00
C PHE A 269 -7.24 -1.38 -7.29
N PRO A 270 -7.28 -0.13 -6.83
CA PRO A 270 -8.42 0.44 -6.12
C PRO A 270 -9.57 0.73 -7.10
N VAL A 271 -10.79 0.50 -6.63
CA VAL A 271 -12.04 0.86 -7.30
C VAL A 271 -12.85 1.74 -6.36
N ALA A 272 -13.27 2.90 -6.86
CA ALA A 272 -14.09 3.84 -6.11
C ALA A 272 -15.56 3.35 -6.05
N ALA A 273 -16.39 4.03 -5.24
CA ALA A 273 -17.80 3.66 -5.09
C ALA A 273 -18.64 3.95 -6.35
N SER A 274 -18.19 4.89 -7.19
CA SER A 274 -18.84 5.27 -8.43
C SER A 274 -17.89 5.10 -9.62
N PRO A 275 -18.41 4.84 -10.84
CA PRO A 275 -17.61 4.66 -12.05
C PRO A 275 -16.76 5.89 -12.40
N ASP A 276 -15.59 5.64 -12.97
CA ASP A 276 -14.66 6.67 -13.47
C ASP A 276 -13.88 6.06 -14.64
N ALA A 277 -14.46 6.22 -15.84
CA ALA A 277 -13.96 5.63 -17.07
C ALA A 277 -12.54 6.08 -17.41
N ASP A 278 -12.24 7.35 -17.19
CA ASP A 278 -10.93 7.89 -17.50
C ASP A 278 -9.86 7.31 -16.58
N ARG A 279 -10.18 7.17 -15.28
CA ARG A 279 -9.30 6.53 -14.30
C ARG A 279 -9.10 5.05 -14.59
N ALA A 280 -10.17 4.30 -14.84
CA ALA A 280 -10.08 2.88 -15.20
C ALA A 280 -9.26 2.70 -16.48
N ALA A 281 -9.56 3.47 -17.53
CA ALA A 281 -8.82 3.40 -18.78
C ALA A 281 -7.34 3.80 -18.61
N ARG A 282 -7.01 4.77 -17.74
CA ARG A 282 -5.62 5.09 -17.39
C ARG A 282 -4.92 3.91 -16.73
N VAL A 283 -5.54 3.28 -15.73
CA VAL A 283 -4.99 2.10 -15.05
C VAL A 283 -4.77 0.96 -16.05
N GLY A 284 -5.79 0.64 -16.86
CA GLY A 284 -5.75 -0.41 -17.87
C GLY A 284 -4.62 -0.24 -18.88
N ARG A 285 -4.50 0.95 -19.51
CA ARG A 285 -3.43 1.25 -20.48
C ARG A 285 -2.05 1.12 -19.84
N LEU A 286 -1.88 1.64 -18.63
CA LEU A 286 -0.60 1.64 -17.94
C LEU A 286 -0.17 0.24 -17.53
N PHE A 287 -1.11 -0.55 -17.03
CA PHE A 287 -0.86 -1.91 -16.61
C PHE A 287 -0.55 -2.82 -17.81
N ALA A 288 -1.31 -2.70 -18.90
CA ALA A 288 -1.01 -3.42 -20.14
C ALA A 288 0.39 -3.07 -20.66
N ARG A 289 0.76 -1.79 -20.69
CA ARG A 289 2.10 -1.36 -21.09
C ARG A 289 3.19 -1.92 -20.16
N SER A 290 2.97 -1.88 -18.86
CA SER A 290 3.90 -2.44 -17.87
C SER A 290 4.09 -3.94 -18.08
N ARG A 291 3.03 -4.68 -18.42
CA ARG A 291 3.10 -6.12 -18.71
C ARG A 291 3.86 -6.43 -19.99
N GLU A 292 3.72 -5.62 -21.04
CA GLU A 292 4.53 -5.72 -22.26
C GLU A 292 6.02 -5.54 -21.94
N LEU A 293 6.35 -4.52 -21.15
CA LEU A 293 7.72 -4.23 -20.72
C LEU A 293 8.29 -5.37 -19.86
N TRP A 294 7.51 -5.90 -18.92
CA TRP A 294 7.90 -7.08 -18.13
C TRP A 294 8.22 -8.28 -19.03
N THR A 295 7.38 -8.58 -20.02
CA THR A 295 7.62 -9.70 -20.96
C THR A 295 8.94 -9.54 -21.72
N ALA A 296 9.22 -8.31 -22.19
CA ALA A 296 10.46 -8.00 -22.88
C ALA A 296 11.68 -8.04 -21.96
N TYR A 297 11.52 -7.62 -20.70
CA TYR A 297 12.56 -7.65 -19.68
C TYR A 297 12.88 -9.08 -19.24
N SER A 298 11.87 -9.88 -18.89
CA SER A 298 12.02 -11.23 -18.35
C SER A 298 12.60 -12.21 -19.37
N SER A 299 12.31 -12.02 -20.66
CA SER A 299 12.88 -12.84 -21.73
C SER A 299 14.39 -12.60 -21.96
N ARG A 300 14.93 -11.49 -21.46
CA ARG A 300 16.35 -11.11 -21.60
C ARG A 300 17.17 -11.38 -20.33
N ARG A 301 16.53 -11.71 -19.21
CA ARG A 301 17.19 -11.92 -17.92
C ARG A 301 17.59 -13.39 -17.73
N PRO A 302 18.79 -13.68 -17.20
CA PRO A 302 19.06 -14.98 -16.60
C PRO A 302 18.06 -15.25 -15.47
N ALA A 303 17.54 -16.47 -15.37
CA ALA A 303 16.59 -16.85 -14.32
C ALA A 303 17.12 -16.43 -12.93
N TRP A 304 16.26 -15.79 -12.13
CA TRP A 304 16.58 -15.40 -10.76
C TRP A 304 17.13 -16.61 -9.99
N ARG A 305 18.39 -16.52 -9.57
CA ARG A 305 19.01 -17.49 -8.67
C ARG A 305 18.96 -16.87 -7.28
N PRO A 306 18.16 -17.41 -6.33
CA PRO A 306 18.26 -16.98 -4.95
C PRO A 306 19.71 -17.14 -4.51
N SER A 307 20.33 -16.07 -4.04
CA SER A 307 21.64 -16.11 -3.43
C SER A 307 21.56 -16.98 -2.16
N GLY A 308 22.17 -18.16 -2.21
CA GLY A 308 22.61 -18.94 -1.06
C GLY A 308 21.51 -19.50 -0.14
N ARG A 309 21.12 -20.75 -0.36
CA ARG A 309 20.90 -21.68 0.76
C ARG A 309 22.08 -22.66 0.75
N THR A 310 23.07 -22.39 1.61
CA THR A 310 23.93 -23.43 2.20
C THR A 310 23.40 -23.69 3.59
#